data_AF-A0A3B7LY94-F1
#
_entry.id   AF-A0A3B7LY94-F1
#
_cell.length_a   1.000
_cell.length_b   1.000
_cell.length_c   1.000
_cell.angle_alpha   90.00
_cell.angle_beta   90.00
_cell.angle_gamma   90.00
#
_symmetry.space_group_name_H-M   'P 1'
#
loop_
_entity.id
_entity.type
_entity.pdbx_description
1 polymer ?
#
loop_
_entity_poly.entity_id
_entity_poly.type
_entity_poly.pdbx_seq_one_letter_code
_entity_poly.pdbx_strand_id
1 'polypeptide(L)'
;MGALQKYVIVVESSAPPHVVLGQNIGGGIVKELKEIEVELVSASKLAEKYDLCAATIRDKLSSINQGTQGKALYDPRRAHELLTAKSKRGRPRVN
;
A
#
# COMPACT_ATOMS: atom_id res chain seq x y z
N MET A 1 -20.97 -18.23 23.36
CA MET A 1 -20.63 -16.97 22.67
C MET A 1 -19.79 -17.32 21.45
N GLY A 2 -20.38 -17.25 20.25
CA GLY A 2 -19.67 -17.61 19.01
C GLY A 2 -18.60 -16.58 18.65
N ALA A 3 -17.42 -17.05 18.27
CA ALA A 3 -16.32 -16.20 17.85
C ALA A 3 -16.75 -15.33 16.65
N LEU A 4 -16.50 -14.02 16.75
CA LEU A 4 -16.68 -13.09 15.63
C LEU A 4 -15.65 -13.45 14.54
N GLN A 5 -16.13 -13.90 13.39
CA GLN A 5 -15.29 -14.22 12.25
C GLN A 5 -15.02 -12.93 11.45
N LYS A 6 -13.73 -12.69 11.14
CA LYS A 6 -13.29 -11.55 10.35
C LYS A 6 -13.29 -11.94 8.88
N TYR A 7 -14.02 -11.19 8.07
CA TYR A 7 -14.09 -11.39 6.62
C TYR A 7 -13.45 -10.22 5.89
N VAL A 8 -12.76 -10.50 4.79
CA VAL A 8 -12.28 -9.49 3.84
C VAL A 8 -13.08 -9.69 2.55
N ILE A 9 -13.76 -8.64 2.10
CA ILE A 9 -14.57 -8.67 0.89
C ILE A 9 -13.85 -7.86 -0.17
N VAL A 10 -13.58 -8.48 -1.32
CA VAL A 10 -13.05 -7.82 -2.51
C VAL A 10 -14.19 -7.75 -3.52
N VAL A 11 -14.57 -6.54 -3.93
CA VAL A 11 -15.69 -6.30 -4.84
C VAL A 11 -15.14 -5.67 -6.11
N GLU A 12 -15.43 -6.30 -7.25
CA GLU A 12 -15.21 -5.71 -8.57
C GLU A 12 -16.55 -5.20 -9.10
N SER A 13 -16.63 -3.91 -9.39
CA SER A 13 -17.84 -3.28 -9.92
C SER A 13 -17.47 -2.22 -10.94
N SER A 14 -18.27 -2.14 -12.01
CA SER A 14 -18.11 -1.11 -13.05
C SER A 14 -18.51 0.29 -12.57
N ALA A 15 -19.23 0.39 -11.44
CA ALA A 15 -19.65 1.64 -10.79
C ALA A 15 -19.27 1.61 -9.30
N PRO A 16 -19.07 2.77 -8.64
CA PRO A 16 -18.72 2.83 -7.23
C PRO A 16 -19.75 2.07 -6.38
N PRO A 17 -19.34 1.02 -5.63
CA PRO A 17 -20.28 0.27 -4.80
C PRO A 17 -20.77 1.15 -3.64
N HIS A 18 -22.07 1.17 -3.43
CA HIS A 18 -22.67 1.85 -2.29
C HIS A 18 -22.79 0.87 -1.12
N VAL A 19 -22.01 1.09 -0.06
CA VAL A 19 -22.01 0.25 1.13
C VAL A 19 -22.42 1.08 2.33
N VAL A 20 -23.43 0.62 3.07
CA VAL A 20 -23.97 1.33 4.24
C VAL A 20 -23.78 0.47 5.49
N LEU A 21 -23.50 1.11 6.63
CA LEU A 21 -23.49 0.43 7.94
C LEU A 21 -24.85 -0.23 8.19
N GLY A 22 -24.85 -1.46 8.68
CA GLY A 22 -26.08 -2.24 8.91
C GLY A 22 -26.65 -2.92 7.67
N GLN A 23 -26.10 -2.69 6.47
CA GLN A 23 -26.50 -3.42 5.26
C GLN A 23 -26.16 -4.91 5.39
N ASN A 24 -27.05 -5.76 4.91
CA ASN A 24 -26.80 -7.20 4.81
C ASN A 24 -26.10 -7.50 3.49
N ILE A 25 -24.86 -8.01 3.57
CA ILE A 25 -24.08 -8.48 2.43
C ILE A 25 -23.78 -9.95 2.66
N GLY A 26 -24.41 -10.83 1.88
CA GLY A 26 -24.13 -12.28 1.90
C GLY A 26 -24.39 -12.97 3.24
N GLY A 27 -25.32 -12.47 4.07
CA GLY A 27 -25.60 -12.99 5.41
C GLY A 27 -24.74 -12.36 6.52
N GLY A 28 -23.84 -11.44 6.19
CA GLY A 28 -23.08 -10.62 7.12
C GLY A 28 -23.66 -9.21 7.25
N ILE A 29 -23.67 -8.67 8.47
CA ILE A 29 -24.03 -7.26 8.73
C ILE A 29 -22.76 -6.42 8.68
N VAL A 30 -22.76 -5.35 7.88
CA VAL A 30 -21.66 -4.38 7.83
C VAL A 30 -21.59 -3.64 9.18
N LYS A 31 -20.61 -4.00 10.02
CA LYS A 31 -20.42 -3.40 11.36
C LYS A 31 -19.44 -2.24 11.40
N GLU A 32 -18.44 -2.22 10.51
CA GLU A 32 -17.42 -1.18 10.46
C GLU A 32 -17.03 -0.98 9.00
N LEU A 33 -17.03 0.29 8.57
CA LEU A 33 -16.48 0.71 7.29
C LEU A 33 -15.24 1.54 7.61
N LYS A 34 -14.08 1.04 7.20
CA LYS A 34 -12.83 1.81 7.22
C LYS A 34 -12.49 2.21 5.80
N GLU A 35 -12.63 3.50 5.53
CA GLU A 35 -12.02 4.10 4.35
C GLU A 35 -10.51 4.08 4.57
N ILE A 36 -9.80 3.30 3.76
CA ILE A 36 -8.34 3.35 3.76
C ILE A 36 -7.99 4.46 2.78
N GLU A 37 -7.90 5.68 3.30
CA GLU A 37 -7.25 6.77 2.58
C GLU A 37 -5.84 6.28 2.23
N VAL A 38 -5.54 6.23 0.93
CA VAL A 38 -4.17 6.03 0.47
C VAL A 38 -3.46 7.37 0.67
N GLU A 39 -3.20 7.72 1.93
CA GLU A 39 -2.43 8.90 2.26
C GLU A 39 -1.04 8.76 1.63
N LEU A 40 -0.58 9.82 0.98
CA LEU A 40 0.78 9.87 0.47
C LEU A 40 1.75 9.75 1.65
N VAL A 41 2.58 8.72 1.61
CA VAL A 41 3.46 8.35 2.70
C VAL A 41 4.81 9.04 2.53
N SER A 42 5.38 9.56 3.61
CA SER A 42 6.69 10.18 3.60
C SER A 42 7.82 9.15 3.45
N ALA A 43 8.97 9.60 2.95
CA ALA A 43 10.18 8.77 2.85
C ALA A 43 10.57 8.12 4.18
N SER A 44 10.45 8.85 5.29
CA SER A 44 10.80 8.36 6.63
C SER A 44 9.89 7.21 7.08
N LYS A 45 8.61 7.27 6.73
CA LYS A 45 7.66 6.23 7.12
C LYS A 45 7.84 4.95 6.29
N LEU A 46 8.23 5.08 5.02
CA LEU A 46 8.65 3.93 4.21
C LEU A 46 9.99 3.36 4.69
N ALA A 47 10.93 4.21 5.11
CA ALA A 47 12.21 3.79 5.69
C ALA A 47 12.02 2.88 6.91
N GLU A 48 11.15 3.26 7.85
CA GLU A 48 10.75 2.43 9.00
C GLU A 48 10.14 1.08 8.57
N LYS A 49 9.33 1.08 7.51
CA LYS A 49 8.60 -0.13 7.08
C LYS A 49 9.50 -1.17 6.41
N TYR A 50 10.54 -0.75 5.71
CA TYR A 50 11.42 -1.63 4.93
C TYR A 50 12.83 -1.78 5.53
N ASP A 51 13.07 -1.21 6.72
CA ASP A 51 14.39 -1.17 7.35
C ASP A 51 15.48 -0.60 6.41
N LEU A 52 15.15 0.45 5.67
CA LEU A 52 16.04 1.12 4.72
C LEU A 52 16.30 2.56 5.17
N CYS A 53 17.44 3.13 4.79
CA CYS A 53 17.68 4.55 5.05
C CYS A 53 16.81 5.44 4.14
N ALA A 54 16.35 6.58 4.66
CA ALA A 54 15.50 7.51 3.92
C ALA A 54 16.18 8.06 2.64
N ALA A 55 17.52 8.13 2.60
CA ALA A 55 18.26 8.48 1.39
C ALA A 55 18.09 7.41 0.29
N THR A 56 18.27 6.13 0.64
CA THR A 56 18.07 5.02 -0.30
C THR A 56 16.63 4.95 -0.81
N ILE A 57 15.64 5.25 0.03
CA ILE A 57 14.23 5.33 -0.37
C ILE A 57 14.05 6.46 -1.40
N ARG A 58 14.62 7.65 -1.16
CA ARG A 58 14.53 8.79 -2.10
C ARG A 58 15.19 8.49 -3.45
N ASP A 59 16.35 7.84 -3.44
CA ASP A 59 17.05 7.51 -4.67
C ASP A 59 16.26 6.47 -5.49
N LYS A 60 15.78 5.40 -4.84
CA LYS A 60 15.01 4.34 -5.49
C LYS A 60 13.62 4.78 -5.96
N LEU A 61 12.99 5.70 -5.24
CA LEU A 61 11.63 6.19 -5.53
C LEU A 61 11.61 7.57 -6.21
N SER A 62 12.76 8.07 -6.65
CA SER A 62 12.90 9.38 -7.29
C SER A 62 11.95 9.57 -8.49
N SER A 63 11.65 8.49 -9.23
CA SER A 63 10.74 8.48 -10.38
C SER A 63 9.26 8.65 -10.03
N ILE A 64 8.86 8.33 -8.80
CA ILE A 64 7.46 8.39 -8.33
C ILE A 64 7.25 9.47 -7.27
N ASN A 65 8.23 10.35 -7.07
CA ASN A 65 8.14 11.43 -6.09
C ASN A 65 7.03 12.41 -6.51
N GLN A 66 6.02 12.56 -5.66
CA GLN A 66 4.91 13.50 -5.85
C GLN A 66 5.05 14.77 -4.99
N GLY A 67 6.13 14.87 -4.21
CA GLY A 67 6.41 16.01 -3.35
C GLY A 67 7.43 16.99 -3.95
N THR A 68 7.80 18.00 -3.16
CA THR A 68 8.82 19.00 -3.51
C THR A 68 10.22 18.56 -3.04
N GLN A 69 11.28 19.24 -3.53
CA GLN A 69 12.64 19.01 -3.05
C GLN A 69 12.69 19.27 -1.53
N GLY A 70 12.85 18.20 -0.74
CA GLY A 70 12.89 18.22 0.72
C GLY A 70 11.71 17.51 1.40
N LYS A 71 10.52 17.51 0.80
CA LYS A 71 9.33 16.83 1.33
C LYS A 71 8.80 15.81 0.31
N ALA A 72 9.55 14.73 0.14
CA ALA A 72 9.19 13.67 -0.77
C ALA A 72 8.00 12.85 -0.25
N LEU A 73 6.98 12.73 -1.09
CA LEU A 73 5.72 12.06 -0.82
C LEU A 73 5.53 10.96 -1.88
N TYR A 74 5.09 9.78 -1.43
CA TYR A 74 5.00 8.60 -2.28
C TYR A 74 3.68 7.88 -2.08
N ASP A 75 3.16 7.32 -3.18
CA ASP A 75 2.09 6.34 -3.11
C ASP A 75 2.65 5.02 -2.53
N PRO A 76 2.08 4.51 -1.41
CA PRO A 76 2.60 3.32 -0.74
C PRO A 76 2.53 2.05 -1.60
N ARG A 77 1.57 1.93 -2.54
CA ARG A 77 1.44 0.76 -3.42
C ARG A 77 2.58 0.75 -4.44
N ARG A 78 2.75 1.86 -5.16
CA ARG A 78 3.83 2.02 -6.15
C ARG A 78 5.21 1.95 -5.51
N ALA A 79 5.37 2.52 -4.31
CA ALA A 79 6.61 2.42 -3.55
C ALA A 79 6.94 0.95 -3.20
N HIS A 80 5.95 0.14 -2.81
CA HIS A 80 6.16 -1.27 -2.51
C HIS A 80 6.66 -2.04 -3.74
N GLU A 81 6.03 -1.86 -4.89
CA GLU A 81 6.41 -2.52 -6.14
C GLU A 81 7.86 -2.21 -6.52
N LEU A 82 8.27 -0.94 -6.46
CA LEU A 82 9.64 -0.53 -6.79
C LEU A 82 10.68 -1.00 -5.78
N LEU A 83 10.34 -1.02 -4.48
CA LEU A 83 11.27 -1.46 -3.44
C LEU A 83 11.46 -2.98 -3.41
N THR A 84 10.44 -3.74 -3.80
CA THR A 84 10.48 -5.22 -3.84
C THR A 84 10.91 -5.77 -5.19
N ALA A 85 10.92 -4.95 -6.26
CA ALA A 85 11.42 -5.34 -7.56
C ALA A 85 12.88 -5.82 -7.47
N LYS A 86 13.10 -7.11 -7.75
CA LYS A 86 14.46 -7.67 -7.83
C LYS A 86 15.18 -7.03 -9.00
N SER A 87 16.27 -6.34 -8.70
CA SER A 87 17.25 -5.92 -9.72
C SER A 87 17.64 -7.14 -10.55
N LYS A 88 17.52 -7.03 -11.89
CA LYS A 88 18.07 -8.01 -12.83
C LYS A 88 19.59 -7.97 -12.70
N ARG A 89 20.11 -8.71 -11.71
CA ARG A 89 21.54 -8.92 -11.54
C ARG A 89 22.00 -9.73 -12.75
N GLY A 90 22.87 -9.14 -13.57
CA GLY A 90 23.44 -9.81 -14.74
C GLY A 90 24.12 -11.13 -14.38
N ARG A 91 24.46 -11.92 -15.41
CA ARG A 91 25.07 -13.25 -15.25
C ARG A 91 26.19 -13.21 -14.18
N PRO A 92 26.20 -14.13 -13.19
CA PRO A 92 27.28 -14.21 -12.22
C PRO A 92 28.63 -14.27 -12.94
N ARG A 93 29.57 -13.43 -12.53
CA ARG A 93 30.94 -13.52 -13.04
C ARG A 93 31.57 -14.77 -12.45
N VAL A 94 31.95 -15.71 -13.31
CA VAL A 94 32.77 -16.87 -12.95
C VAL A 94 34.22 -16.38 -13.03
N ASN A 95 34.87 -16.28 -11.87
CA ASN A 95 36.33 -16.15 -11.79
C ASN A 95 36.94 -17.54 -11.66
#